data_AF-A0A7J8Q3Y9-F1
#
_entry.id   AF-A0A7J8Q3Y9-F1
#
_cell.length_a   1.000
_cell.length_b   1.000
_cell.length_c   1.000
_cell.angle_alpha   90.00
_cell.angle_beta   90.00
_cell.angle_gamma   90.00
#
_symmetry.space_group_name_H-M   'P 1'
#
loop_
_entity.id
_entity.type
_entity.pdbx_description
1 polymer ?
#
loop_
_entity_poly.entity_id
_entity_poly.type
_entity_poly.pdbx_seq_one_letter_code
_entity_poly.pdbx_strand_id
1 'polypeptide(L)'
;MGVIKKSDHDRINKLVPICEMAIKLCGNFASERALSCLEHSLMLALLFQTYSLDIAVDSTDGTISCMASYFVCNNIFNGIMALAGDTNYYDVRKKCEGSLCYDFSNMESFLNKKSVRDALGVGNIDFVSCSPTVYQAMLVDWMRNLEVGIPVLLEDGIKLLVYAGEYDLICNWLGNSRWVHAMEWSGQKEFVASPEVPFIVDGAEAGVLKTHGALGFLKVHDAGHMVPMDQPKAALEMLKRWTKGTLSDASDSEKLVAEM
;
A
#
# COMPACT_ATOMS: atom_id res chain seq x y z
N MET A 1 15.00 19.86 -10.59
CA MET A 1 16.29 19.18 -10.82
C MET A 1 16.05 17.70 -10.66
N GLY A 2 16.25 16.91 -11.72
CA GLY A 2 16.01 15.47 -11.67
C GLY A 2 17.03 14.78 -10.78
N VAL A 3 16.60 14.34 -9.61
CA VAL A 3 17.42 13.61 -8.62
C VAL A 3 18.00 12.32 -9.23
N ILE A 4 17.30 11.73 -10.19
CA ILE A 4 17.70 10.48 -10.86
C ILE A 4 17.97 10.77 -12.34
N LYS A 5 19.18 10.44 -12.82
CA LYS A 5 19.53 10.54 -14.23
C LYS A 5 18.87 9.40 -15.02
N LYS A 6 18.62 9.60 -16.32
CA LYS A 6 18.08 8.57 -17.19
C LYS A 6 18.89 7.26 -17.16
N SER A 7 20.23 7.35 -17.15
CA SER A 7 21.10 6.18 -17.03
C SER A 7 20.92 5.40 -15.72
N ASP A 8 20.64 6.10 -14.62
CA ASP A 8 20.41 5.47 -13.33
C ASP A 8 19.03 4.81 -13.28
N HIS A 9 18.00 5.50 -13.78
CA HIS A 9 16.68 4.94 -13.98
C HIS A 9 16.72 3.66 -14.84
N ASP A 10 17.40 3.71 -15.99
CA ASP A 10 17.50 2.55 -16.89
C ASP A 10 18.27 1.39 -16.27
N ARG A 11 19.22 1.67 -15.37
CA ARG A 11 19.93 0.64 -14.60
C ARG A 11 19.03 0.01 -13.53
N ILE A 12 18.32 0.81 -12.75
CA ILE A 12 17.41 0.34 -11.70
C ILE A 12 16.26 -0.48 -12.31
N ASN A 13 15.71 -0.02 -13.44
CA ASN A 13 14.58 -0.69 -14.10
C ASN A 13 14.90 -2.09 -14.62
N LYS A 14 16.17 -2.45 -14.80
CA LYS A 14 16.55 -3.84 -15.14
C LYS A 14 16.22 -4.83 -14.03
N LEU A 15 16.09 -4.36 -12.79
CA LEU A 15 15.72 -5.20 -11.65
C LEU A 15 14.21 -5.40 -11.52
N VAL A 16 13.38 -4.55 -12.15
CA VAL A 16 11.92 -4.61 -12.04
C VAL A 16 11.35 -5.95 -12.51
N PRO A 17 11.69 -6.48 -13.71
CA PRO A 17 11.16 -7.79 -14.14
C PRO A 17 11.60 -8.94 -13.23
N ILE A 18 12.79 -8.85 -12.64
CA ILE A 18 13.31 -9.87 -11.72
C ILE A 18 12.52 -9.82 -10.40
N CYS A 19 12.25 -8.63 -9.87
CA CYS A 19 11.39 -8.44 -8.71
C CYS A 19 9.97 -8.96 -8.96
N GLU A 20 9.35 -8.61 -10.09
CA GLU A 20 8.01 -9.09 -10.47
C GLU A 20 7.94 -10.62 -10.53
N MET A 21 8.96 -11.27 -11.11
CA MET A 21 9.05 -12.73 -11.15
C MET A 21 9.19 -13.33 -9.74
N ALA A 22 10.03 -12.74 -8.89
CA ALA A 22 10.22 -13.22 -7.52
C ALA A 22 8.94 -13.10 -6.67
N ILE A 23 8.18 -12.01 -6.84
CA ILE A 23 6.88 -11.82 -6.17
C ILE A 23 5.89 -12.90 -6.61
N LYS A 24 5.81 -13.21 -7.91
CA LYS A 24 4.93 -14.28 -8.43
C LYS A 24 5.26 -15.63 -7.81
N LEU A 25 6.55 -15.95 -7.67
CA LEU A 25 6.99 -17.17 -7.01
C LEU A 25 6.66 -17.20 -5.51
N CYS A 26 6.61 -16.05 -4.83
CA CYS A 26 6.12 -15.98 -3.45
C CYS A 26 4.60 -16.21 -3.36
N GLY A 27 3.81 -15.60 -4.25
CA GLY A 27 2.34 -15.59 -4.21
C GLY A 27 1.65 -16.87 -4.70
N ASN A 28 2.25 -17.63 -5.64
CA ASN A 28 1.61 -18.80 -6.25
C ASN A 28 1.37 -19.97 -5.27
N PHE A 29 2.03 -19.99 -4.11
CA PHE A 29 1.85 -21.04 -3.11
C PHE A 29 0.49 -20.98 -2.38
N ALA A 30 -0.24 -19.86 -2.45
CA ALA A 30 -1.59 -19.75 -1.89
C ALA A 30 -2.67 -20.37 -2.81
N SER A 31 -2.44 -20.37 -4.13
CA SER A 31 -3.41 -20.88 -5.11
C SER A 31 -3.37 -22.40 -5.29
N GLU A 32 -2.21 -23.03 -5.08
CA GLU A 32 -2.08 -24.48 -5.31
C GLU A 32 -2.72 -25.35 -4.21
N ARG A 33 -2.85 -24.83 -2.97
CA ARG A 33 -3.57 -25.57 -1.91
C ARG A 33 -5.09 -25.64 -2.17
N ALA A 34 -5.65 -24.71 -2.94
CA ALA A 34 -7.06 -24.75 -3.34
C ALA A 34 -7.35 -25.77 -4.45
N LEU A 35 -6.35 -26.17 -5.25
CA LEU A 35 -6.52 -27.20 -6.29
C LEU A 35 -6.47 -28.64 -5.76
N SER A 36 -6.02 -28.86 -4.52
CA SER A 36 -5.96 -30.21 -3.93
C SER A 36 -7.33 -30.82 -3.55
N CYS A 37 -8.43 -30.08 -3.69
CA CYS A 37 -9.80 -30.57 -3.42
C CYS A 37 -10.60 -30.99 -4.67
N LEU A 38 -10.02 -30.96 -5.88
CA LEU A 38 -10.77 -31.27 -7.11
C LEU A 38 -10.19 -32.37 -8.00
N GLU A 39 -9.07 -32.99 -7.65
CA GLU A 39 -8.52 -34.10 -8.45
C GLU A 39 -8.60 -35.44 -7.72
N HIS A 40 -9.83 -35.93 -7.59
CA HIS A 40 -10.12 -37.36 -7.46
C HIS A 40 -11.19 -37.76 -8.48
N SER A 41 -10.90 -37.55 -9.76
CA SER A 41 -11.52 -38.35 -10.82
C SER A 41 -10.79 -38.18 -12.15
N LEU A 42 -10.39 -39.31 -12.72
CA LEU A 42 -9.95 -39.57 -14.10
C LEU A 42 -8.47 -39.39 -14.46
N MET A 43 -7.78 -40.51 -14.26
CA MET A 43 -6.56 -40.99 -14.92
C MET A 43 -6.72 -41.06 -16.46
N LEU A 44 -5.61 -40.80 -17.18
CA LEU A 44 -5.34 -40.99 -18.63
C LEU A 44 -5.81 -39.91 -19.62
N ALA A 45 -4.91 -38.98 -19.94
CA ALA A 45 -4.57 -38.64 -21.33
C ALA A 45 -3.09 -38.26 -21.43
N LEU A 46 -2.36 -39.08 -22.17
CA LEU A 46 -0.91 -39.06 -22.38
C LEU A 46 -0.47 -37.92 -23.33
N LEU A 47 0.72 -37.39 -23.03
CA LEU A 47 1.76 -36.94 -23.97
C LEU A 47 1.42 -35.73 -24.88
N PHE A 48 1.70 -34.53 -24.38
CA PHE A 48 2.35 -33.50 -25.21
C PHE A 48 3.51 -32.86 -24.45
N GLN A 49 4.72 -33.17 -24.92
CA GLN A 49 5.96 -32.54 -24.54
C GLN A 49 5.96 -31.07 -24.92
N THR A 50 5.92 -30.18 -23.93
CA THR A 50 6.76 -28.98 -23.96
C THR A 50 7.46 -28.91 -22.60
N TYR A 51 8.76 -28.62 -22.66
CA TYR A 51 9.65 -28.59 -21.52
C TYR A 51 9.24 -27.49 -20.55
N SER A 52 8.35 -27.82 -19.60
CA SER A 52 8.37 -27.18 -18.30
C SER A 52 9.48 -27.88 -17.53
N LEU A 53 10.54 -27.13 -17.19
CA LEU A 53 11.31 -27.49 -16.01
C LEU A 53 10.35 -27.34 -14.83
N ASP A 54 9.54 -28.36 -14.58
CA ASP A 54 8.93 -28.59 -13.29
C ASP A 54 10.07 -29.01 -12.38
N ILE A 55 10.84 -28.03 -11.93
CA ILE A 55 11.58 -28.18 -10.70
C ILE A 55 10.50 -28.31 -9.64
N ALA A 56 10.10 -29.55 -9.38
CA ALA A 56 9.51 -29.94 -8.13
C ALA A 56 10.53 -29.59 -7.04
N VAL A 57 10.48 -28.35 -6.56
CA VAL A 57 11.07 -27.95 -5.28
C VAL A 57 10.13 -28.49 -4.21
N ASP A 58 10.11 -29.81 -4.08
CA ASP A 58 9.52 -30.45 -2.93
C ASP A 58 10.43 -30.16 -1.72
N SER A 59 9.82 -29.62 -0.65
CA SER A 59 10.38 -29.37 0.69
C SER A 59 11.23 -28.11 0.99
N THR A 60 11.10 -26.99 0.25
CA THR A 60 11.58 -25.66 0.69
C THR A 60 10.58 -24.52 0.43
N ASP A 61 9.42 -24.66 1.10
CA ASP A 61 8.56 -23.65 1.74
C ASP A 61 8.48 -22.23 1.12
N GLY A 62 7.27 -21.76 0.75
CA GLY A 62 7.03 -20.42 0.19
C GLY A 62 7.69 -19.26 0.95
N THR A 63 8.02 -19.48 2.23
CA THR A 63 8.96 -18.71 3.06
C THR A 63 10.26 -18.30 2.32
N ILE A 64 10.97 -19.21 1.67
CA ILE A 64 12.25 -18.92 1.00
C ILE A 64 12.04 -18.03 -0.22
N SER A 65 11.03 -18.35 -1.05
CA SER A 65 10.67 -17.55 -2.22
C SER A 65 10.26 -16.13 -1.84
N CYS A 66 9.47 -15.98 -0.77
CA CYS A 66 9.06 -14.67 -0.25
C CYS A 66 10.24 -13.86 0.32
N MET A 67 11.14 -14.49 1.06
CA MET A 67 12.36 -13.82 1.54
C MET A 67 13.29 -13.40 0.41
N ALA A 68 13.51 -14.28 -0.58
CA ALA A 68 14.31 -13.95 -1.75
C ALA A 68 13.71 -12.78 -2.53
N SER A 69 12.39 -12.80 -2.74
CA SER A 69 11.64 -11.69 -3.35
C SER A 69 11.84 -10.40 -2.58
N TYR A 70 11.78 -10.44 -1.24
CA TYR A 70 11.96 -9.26 -0.41
C TYR A 70 13.31 -8.60 -0.68
N PHE A 71 14.41 -9.37 -0.64
CA PHE A 71 15.74 -8.83 -0.89
C PHE A 71 15.93 -8.32 -2.32
N VAL A 72 15.44 -9.06 -3.33
CA VAL A 72 15.55 -8.67 -4.73
C VAL A 72 14.81 -7.36 -5.01
N CYS A 73 13.56 -7.26 -4.55
CA CYS A 73 12.74 -6.07 -4.76
C CYS A 73 13.26 -4.87 -3.97
N ASN A 74 13.71 -5.08 -2.73
CA ASN A 74 14.20 -3.98 -1.89
C ASN A 74 15.50 -3.37 -2.45
N ASN A 75 16.27 -4.09 -3.29
CA ASN A 75 17.41 -3.51 -3.99
C ASN A 75 17.03 -2.37 -4.96
N ILE A 76 15.82 -2.41 -5.52
CA ILE A 76 15.31 -1.30 -6.36
C ILE A 76 15.19 -0.04 -5.51
N PHE A 77 14.50 -0.16 -4.37
CA PHE A 77 14.29 0.95 -3.45
C PHE A 77 15.62 1.47 -2.86
N ASN A 78 16.49 0.56 -2.43
CA ASN A 78 17.85 0.91 -1.96
C ASN A 78 18.66 1.65 -3.04
N GLY A 79 18.54 1.23 -4.30
CA GLY A 79 19.18 1.91 -5.43
C GLY A 79 18.65 3.33 -5.65
N ILE A 80 17.33 3.53 -5.50
CA ILE A 80 16.70 4.86 -5.55
C ILE A 80 17.22 5.72 -4.40
N MET A 81 17.20 5.21 -3.16
CA MET A 81 17.61 5.96 -1.98
C MET A 81 19.09 6.31 -1.99
N ALA A 82 19.95 5.45 -2.52
CA ALA A 82 21.38 5.74 -2.71
C ALA A 82 21.63 6.94 -3.62
N LEU A 83 20.72 7.22 -4.58
CA LEU A 83 20.78 8.38 -5.45
C LEU A 83 20.08 9.60 -4.86
N ALA A 84 19.00 9.38 -4.09
CA ALA A 84 18.22 10.42 -3.45
C ALA A 84 18.90 11.06 -2.23
N GLY A 85 19.94 10.43 -1.69
CA GLY A 85 20.73 10.98 -0.60
C GLY A 85 19.94 11.05 0.71
N ASP A 86 19.86 12.24 1.31
CA ASP A 86 19.15 12.50 2.57
C ASP A 86 17.66 12.82 2.39
N THR A 87 17.07 12.50 1.23
CA THR A 87 15.63 12.70 0.99
C THR A 87 14.79 11.82 1.91
N ASN A 88 13.72 12.37 2.47
CA ASN A 88 12.77 11.60 3.26
C ASN A 88 11.90 10.73 2.34
N TYR A 89 11.96 9.42 2.49
CA TYR A 89 11.16 8.49 1.66
C TYR A 89 9.67 8.46 2.00
N TYR A 90 9.26 9.14 3.07
CA TYR A 90 7.86 9.39 3.40
C TYR A 90 7.34 10.73 2.86
N ASP A 91 8.22 11.66 2.47
CA ASP A 91 7.84 12.91 1.82
C ASP A 91 9.05 13.44 1.03
N VAL A 92 9.02 13.31 -0.29
CA VAL A 92 10.15 13.67 -1.17
C VAL A 92 10.52 15.15 -1.16
N ARG A 93 9.72 16.00 -0.51
CA ARG A 93 9.99 17.44 -0.34
C ARG A 93 10.85 17.72 0.90
N LYS A 94 10.98 16.75 1.82
CA LYS A 94 11.66 16.88 3.11
C LYS A 94 12.99 16.13 3.12
N LYS A 95 13.84 16.46 4.09
CA LYS A 95 15.02 15.68 4.44
C LYS A 95 14.66 14.63 5.51
N CYS A 96 15.34 13.50 5.48
CA CYS A 96 15.19 12.44 6.45
C CYS A 96 15.89 12.82 7.76
N GLU A 97 15.13 12.94 8.84
CA GLU A 97 15.64 13.24 10.18
C GLU A 97 15.37 12.08 11.13
N GLY A 98 16.40 11.55 11.79
CA GLY A 98 16.27 10.38 12.68
C GLY A 98 16.07 9.05 11.93
N SER A 99 15.86 7.97 12.68
CA SER A 99 15.79 6.60 12.12
C SER A 99 14.51 6.34 11.32
N LEU A 100 13.43 7.07 11.60
CA LEU A 100 12.14 6.97 10.91
C LEU A 100 11.87 8.17 9.99
N CYS A 101 12.93 8.91 9.64
CA CYS A 101 12.87 10.15 8.85
C CYS A 101 11.97 11.27 9.41
N TYR A 102 11.45 11.11 10.63
CA TYR A 102 10.78 12.12 11.44
C TYR A 102 11.28 12.04 12.88
N ASP A 103 11.29 13.18 13.58
CA ASP A 103 11.60 13.23 15.01
C ASP A 103 10.37 12.87 15.86
N PHE A 104 10.37 11.64 16.38
CA PHE A 104 9.36 11.12 17.32
C PHE A 104 9.79 11.18 18.79
N SER A 105 10.94 11.78 19.11
CA SER A 105 11.53 11.76 20.46
C SER A 105 10.60 12.33 21.53
N ASN A 106 9.83 13.38 21.21
CA ASN A 106 8.86 13.98 22.12
C ASN A 106 7.74 12.99 22.49
N MET A 107 7.22 12.25 21.51
CA MET A 107 6.20 11.23 21.74
C MET A 107 6.76 10.08 22.57
N GLU A 108 7.92 9.55 22.20
CA GLU A 108 8.57 8.45 22.91
C GLU A 108 8.89 8.83 24.36
N SER A 109 9.43 10.03 24.59
CA SER A 109 9.72 10.56 25.92
C SER A 109 8.45 10.73 26.74
N PHE A 110 7.38 11.26 26.15
CA PHE A 110 6.10 11.43 26.83
C PHE A 110 5.49 10.08 27.25
N LEU A 111 5.41 9.12 26.34
CA LEU A 111 4.81 7.80 26.60
C LEU A 111 5.61 6.96 27.60
N ASN A 112 6.92 7.21 27.74
CA ASN A 112 7.76 6.54 28.72
C ASN A 112 7.76 7.20 30.12
N LYS A 113 7.10 8.35 30.31
CA LYS A 113 6.95 8.92 31.66
C LYS A 113 6.20 7.94 32.56
N LYS A 114 6.73 7.68 33.75
CA LYS A 114 6.07 6.81 34.74
C LYS A 114 4.61 7.22 34.98
N SER A 115 4.34 8.51 35.14
CA SER A 115 2.97 9.02 35.33
C SER A 115 2.03 8.71 34.17
N VAL A 116 2.53 8.76 32.93
CA VAL A 116 1.75 8.43 31.72
C VAL A 116 1.52 6.93 31.65
N ARG A 117 2.55 6.12 31.88
CA ARG A 117 2.43 4.66 31.93
C ARG A 117 1.49 4.17 33.03
N ASP A 118 1.58 4.77 34.22
CA ASP A 118 0.68 4.50 35.35
C ASP A 118 -0.77 4.82 34.96
N ALA A 119 -1.00 5.98 34.30
CA ALA A 119 -2.34 6.39 33.86
C ALA A 119 -2.93 5.48 32.76
N LEU A 120 -2.08 4.98 31.85
CA LEU A 120 -2.49 4.04 30.79
C LEU A 120 -2.59 2.59 31.29
N GLY A 121 -2.08 2.27 32.48
CA GLY A 121 -2.11 0.91 33.05
C GLY A 121 -1.17 -0.09 32.37
N VAL A 122 -0.11 0.37 31.69
CA VAL A 122 0.81 -0.48 30.91
C VAL A 122 2.00 -1.03 31.71
N GLY A 123 2.03 -0.77 33.02
CA GLY A 123 3.07 -1.26 33.93
C GLY A 123 4.45 -0.70 33.59
N ASN A 124 5.46 -1.58 33.52
CA ASN A 124 6.88 -1.26 33.29
C ASN A 124 7.38 -1.51 31.85
N ILE A 125 6.47 -1.61 30.90
CA ILE A 125 6.83 -1.79 29.50
C ILE A 125 7.33 -0.46 28.94
N ASP A 126 8.53 -0.45 28.37
CA ASP A 126 9.07 0.70 27.67
C ASP A 126 8.41 0.82 26.30
N PHE A 127 7.94 2.04 26.00
CA PHE A 127 7.40 2.37 24.69
C PHE A 127 8.53 2.60 23.70
N VAL A 128 8.43 1.96 22.54
CA VAL A 128 9.28 2.19 21.36
C VAL A 128 8.37 2.40 20.14
N SER A 129 8.73 3.30 19.22
CA SER A 129 7.87 3.58 18.06
C SER A 129 7.72 2.39 17.12
N CYS A 130 8.79 1.62 16.90
CA CYS A 130 8.79 0.43 16.04
C CYS A 130 9.65 -0.69 16.65
N SER A 131 9.12 -1.91 16.70
CA SER A 131 9.86 -3.07 17.20
C SER A 131 10.64 -3.76 16.07
N PRO A 132 11.99 -3.76 16.11
CA PRO A 132 12.78 -4.47 15.11
C PRO A 132 12.55 -5.99 15.17
N THR A 133 12.25 -6.54 16.36
CA THR A 133 11.95 -7.97 16.52
C THR A 133 10.71 -8.38 15.73
N VAL A 134 9.63 -7.59 15.82
CA VAL A 134 8.40 -7.86 15.06
C VAL A 134 8.63 -7.67 13.57
N TYR A 135 9.35 -6.62 13.19
CA TYR A 135 9.70 -6.37 11.79
C TYR A 135 10.46 -7.55 11.16
N GLN A 136 11.48 -8.08 11.85
CA GLN A 136 12.25 -9.23 11.36
C GLN A 136 11.39 -10.50 11.27
N ALA A 137 10.48 -10.72 12.22
CA ALA A 137 9.57 -11.86 12.20
C ALA A 137 8.58 -11.83 11.03
N MET A 138 8.25 -10.64 10.51
CA MET A 138 7.28 -10.45 9.44
C MET A 138 7.89 -10.27 8.03
N LEU A 139 9.21 -10.38 7.86
CA LEU A 139 9.85 -10.18 6.56
C LEU A 139 9.32 -11.11 5.45
N VAL A 140 8.98 -12.34 5.82
CA VAL A 140 8.43 -13.37 4.90
C VAL A 140 7.04 -12.99 4.37
N ASP A 141 6.34 -12.07 5.04
CA ASP A 141 4.97 -11.66 4.71
C ASP A 141 4.94 -10.53 3.68
N TRP A 142 6.02 -9.74 3.58
CA TRP A 142 6.07 -8.51 2.77
C TRP A 142 5.72 -8.70 1.30
N MET A 143 6.18 -9.80 0.71
CA MET A 143 6.02 -10.07 -0.73
C MET A 143 4.81 -10.97 -1.05
N ARG A 144 4.01 -11.32 -0.04
CA ARG A 144 2.80 -12.11 -0.26
C ARG A 144 1.77 -11.27 -0.99
N ASN A 145 1.09 -11.90 -1.94
CA ASN A 145 -0.01 -11.25 -2.65
C ASN A 145 -1.28 -11.29 -1.79
N LEU A 146 -1.56 -10.20 -1.08
CA LEU A 146 -2.76 -10.03 -0.24
C LEU A 146 -3.91 -9.32 -0.98
N GLU A 147 -3.62 -8.66 -2.09
CA GLU A 147 -4.58 -7.96 -2.95
C GLU A 147 -5.70 -8.89 -3.42
N VAL A 148 -5.40 -10.16 -3.67
CA VAL A 148 -6.37 -11.18 -4.15
C VAL A 148 -7.59 -11.36 -3.24
N GLY A 149 -7.50 -10.96 -1.97
CA GLY A 149 -8.64 -11.00 -1.04
C GLY A 149 -9.61 -9.83 -1.20
N ILE A 150 -9.18 -8.71 -1.79
CA ILE A 150 -9.96 -7.48 -1.87
C ILE A 150 -11.21 -7.62 -2.77
N PRO A 151 -11.14 -8.21 -3.97
CA PRO A 151 -12.32 -8.34 -4.83
C PRO A 151 -13.50 -9.00 -4.13
N VAL A 152 -13.28 -10.08 -3.37
CA VAL A 152 -14.33 -10.79 -2.62
C VAL A 152 -15.04 -9.85 -1.64
N LEU A 153 -14.29 -8.98 -0.95
CA LEU A 153 -14.87 -8.00 -0.03
C LEU A 153 -15.74 -6.98 -0.77
N LEU A 154 -15.32 -6.53 -1.95
CA LEU A 154 -16.10 -5.61 -2.77
C LEU A 154 -17.40 -6.25 -3.26
N GLU A 155 -17.36 -7.52 -3.71
CA GLU A 155 -18.56 -8.26 -4.14
C GLU A 155 -19.55 -8.50 -2.99
N ASP A 156 -19.04 -8.67 -1.77
CA ASP A 156 -19.86 -8.75 -0.54
C ASP A 156 -20.41 -7.39 -0.09
N GLY A 157 -20.18 -6.32 -0.87
CA GLY A 157 -20.69 -4.98 -0.60
C GLY A 157 -19.90 -4.20 0.46
N ILE A 158 -18.72 -4.68 0.86
CA ILE A 158 -17.83 -3.95 1.76
C ILE A 158 -17.19 -2.81 0.98
N LYS A 159 -17.45 -1.58 1.43
CA LYS A 159 -16.88 -0.38 0.80
C LYS A 159 -15.38 -0.27 1.12
N LEU A 160 -14.57 -0.01 0.10
CA LEU A 160 -13.13 0.23 0.22
C LEU A 160 -12.76 1.64 -0.26
N LEU A 161 -12.01 2.35 0.57
CA LEU A 161 -11.32 3.58 0.20
C LEU A 161 -9.82 3.36 0.28
N VAL A 162 -9.14 3.50 -0.85
CA VAL A 162 -7.68 3.60 -0.91
C VAL A 162 -7.32 5.07 -1.02
N TYR A 163 -6.46 5.58 -0.14
CA TYR A 163 -5.99 6.96 -0.24
C TYR A 163 -4.47 7.01 -0.11
N ALA A 164 -3.84 7.95 -0.81
CA ALA A 164 -2.39 8.12 -0.82
C ALA A 164 -2.00 9.60 -0.92
N GLY A 165 -0.95 9.99 -0.21
CA GLY A 165 -0.35 11.31 -0.32
C GLY A 165 0.42 11.47 -1.63
N GLU A 166 0.32 12.64 -2.24
CA GLU A 166 0.95 12.95 -3.52
C GLU A 166 2.49 12.87 -3.51
N TYR A 167 3.12 13.11 -2.35
CA TYR A 167 4.57 13.21 -2.19
C TYR A 167 5.20 12.03 -1.42
N ASP A 168 4.44 10.98 -1.12
CA ASP A 168 4.98 9.73 -0.57
C ASP A 168 5.78 8.97 -1.64
N LEU A 169 6.98 8.48 -1.30
CA LEU A 169 7.78 7.65 -2.18
C LEU A 169 7.57 6.16 -1.91
N ILE A 170 7.67 5.74 -0.64
CA ILE A 170 7.67 4.32 -0.27
C ILE A 170 6.34 3.64 -0.57
N CYS A 171 5.22 4.34 -0.39
CA CYS A 171 3.87 3.87 -0.73
C CYS A 171 3.17 4.85 -1.69
N ASN A 172 3.89 5.28 -2.72
CA ASN A 172 3.47 6.34 -3.64
C ASN A 172 2.06 6.14 -4.27
N TRP A 173 1.40 7.26 -4.57
CA TRP A 173 0.06 7.27 -5.15
C TRP A 173 0.00 6.67 -6.57
N LEU A 174 1.11 6.69 -7.33
CA LEU A 174 1.14 6.11 -8.68
C LEU A 174 1.02 4.58 -8.62
N GLY A 175 1.77 3.93 -7.73
CA GLY A 175 1.70 2.50 -7.47
C GLY A 175 0.33 2.11 -6.95
N ASN A 176 -0.20 2.87 -5.99
CA ASN A 176 -1.54 2.65 -5.46
C ASN A 176 -2.63 2.78 -6.54
N SER A 177 -2.57 3.83 -7.35
CA SER A 177 -3.51 4.03 -8.45
C SER A 177 -3.46 2.86 -9.44
N ARG A 178 -2.26 2.39 -9.83
CA ARG A 178 -2.10 1.30 -10.80
C ARG A 178 -2.73 -0.01 -10.34
N TRP A 179 -2.48 -0.46 -9.11
CA TRP A 179 -3.07 -1.72 -8.65
C TRP A 179 -4.58 -1.59 -8.49
N VAL A 180 -5.09 -0.47 -7.98
CA VAL A 180 -6.54 -0.23 -7.87
C VAL A 180 -7.24 -0.25 -9.23
N HIS A 181 -6.62 0.30 -10.28
CA HIS A 181 -7.16 0.24 -11.64
C HIS A 181 -7.07 -1.15 -12.26
N ALA A 182 -6.03 -1.92 -11.93
CA ALA A 182 -5.79 -3.25 -12.47
C ALA A 182 -6.60 -4.35 -11.77
N MET A 183 -7.00 -4.13 -10.52
CA MET A 183 -7.75 -5.07 -9.70
C MET A 183 -9.04 -5.52 -10.41
N GLU A 184 -9.19 -6.83 -10.56
CA GLU A 184 -10.34 -7.45 -11.22
C GLU A 184 -11.50 -7.60 -10.22
N TRP A 185 -12.63 -6.97 -10.52
CA TRP A 185 -13.89 -7.09 -9.79
C TRP A 185 -15.04 -6.65 -10.71
N SER A 186 -16.29 -6.91 -10.32
CA SER A 186 -17.48 -6.72 -11.16
C SER A 186 -17.65 -5.29 -11.69
N GLY A 187 -17.23 -4.27 -10.94
CA GLY A 187 -17.30 -2.85 -11.31
C GLY A 187 -15.98 -2.25 -11.84
N GLN A 188 -14.98 -3.07 -12.20
CA GLN A 188 -13.67 -2.56 -12.63
C GLN A 188 -13.77 -1.64 -13.86
N LYS A 189 -14.53 -2.03 -14.88
CA LYS A 189 -14.61 -1.28 -16.15
C LYS A 189 -15.21 0.10 -15.91
N GLU A 190 -16.25 0.16 -15.10
CA GLU A 190 -16.95 1.37 -14.72
C GLU A 190 -16.09 2.23 -13.80
N PHE A 191 -15.33 1.64 -12.87
CA PHE A 191 -14.33 2.36 -12.09
C PHE A 191 -13.31 3.01 -13.02
N VAL A 192 -12.66 2.26 -13.90
CA VAL A 192 -11.66 2.79 -14.85
C VAL A 192 -12.26 3.92 -15.71
N ALA A 193 -13.49 3.75 -16.19
CA ALA A 193 -14.20 4.75 -17.00
C ALA A 193 -14.72 5.96 -16.20
N SER A 194 -14.80 5.88 -14.87
CA SER A 194 -15.33 6.96 -14.04
C SER A 194 -14.41 8.18 -14.08
N PRO A 195 -14.96 9.41 -14.07
CA PRO A 195 -14.14 10.61 -14.08
C PRO A 195 -13.38 10.77 -12.74
N GLU A 196 -12.22 11.39 -12.82
CA GLU A 196 -11.58 11.98 -11.65
C GLU A 196 -12.28 13.30 -11.31
N VAL A 197 -12.65 13.49 -10.04
CA VAL A 197 -13.33 14.68 -9.55
C VAL A 197 -12.51 15.36 -8.45
N PRO A 198 -12.50 16.71 -8.39
CA PRO A 198 -11.82 17.43 -7.33
C PRO A 198 -12.40 17.10 -5.95
N PHE A 199 -11.55 16.76 -4.99
CA PHE A 199 -11.91 16.61 -3.58
C PHE A 199 -11.77 17.97 -2.88
N ILE A 200 -12.89 18.69 -2.75
CA ILE A 200 -12.90 20.04 -2.19
C ILE A 200 -13.11 20.03 -0.68
N VAL A 201 -12.25 20.78 0.04
CA VAL A 201 -12.30 21.02 1.49
C VAL A 201 -12.11 22.52 1.74
N ASP A 202 -13.00 23.14 2.52
CA ASP A 202 -12.99 24.59 2.79
C ASP A 202 -12.90 25.47 1.52
N GLY A 203 -13.50 25.02 0.41
CA GLY A 203 -13.48 25.75 -0.87
C GLY A 203 -12.19 25.63 -1.68
N ALA A 204 -11.22 24.83 -1.23
CA ALA A 204 -9.98 24.55 -1.94
C ALA A 204 -9.89 23.07 -2.34
N GLU A 205 -9.25 22.78 -3.47
CA GLU A 205 -8.97 21.42 -3.90
C GLU A 205 -7.87 20.81 -3.03
N ALA A 206 -8.25 19.79 -2.26
CA ALA A 206 -7.38 19.08 -1.32
C ALA A 206 -6.94 17.71 -1.87
N GLY A 207 -7.45 17.29 -3.02
CA GLY A 207 -7.11 16.03 -3.65
C GLY A 207 -7.93 15.75 -4.91
N VAL A 208 -7.70 14.57 -5.48
CA VAL A 208 -8.43 14.05 -6.65
C VAL A 208 -9.04 12.71 -6.28
N LEU A 209 -10.37 12.64 -6.38
CA LEU A 209 -11.18 11.48 -6.03
C LEU A 209 -11.66 10.77 -7.30
N LYS A 210 -11.63 9.44 -7.27
CA LYS A 210 -12.25 8.59 -8.28
C LYS A 210 -13.04 7.50 -7.57
N THR A 211 -14.31 7.33 -7.93
CA THR A 211 -15.21 6.39 -7.25
C THR A 211 -16.10 5.66 -8.23
N HIS A 212 -16.35 4.38 -7.97
CA HIS A 212 -17.43 3.63 -8.59
C HIS A 212 -17.89 2.52 -7.65
N GLY A 213 -19.21 2.37 -7.48
CA GLY A 213 -19.79 1.33 -6.62
C GLY A 213 -19.21 1.38 -5.20
N ALA A 214 -18.62 0.26 -4.77
CA ALA A 214 -18.01 0.09 -3.45
C ALA A 214 -16.57 0.61 -3.35
N LEU A 215 -15.93 1.00 -4.46
CA LEU A 215 -14.50 1.33 -4.52
C LEU A 215 -14.27 2.83 -4.73
N GLY A 216 -13.41 3.41 -3.88
CA GLY A 216 -12.89 4.77 -4.01
C GLY A 216 -11.37 4.82 -3.97
N PHE A 217 -10.79 5.70 -4.79
CA PHE A 217 -9.38 6.08 -4.75
C PHE A 217 -9.24 7.59 -4.56
N LEU A 218 -8.50 8.02 -3.54
CA LEU A 218 -8.24 9.43 -3.27
C LEU A 218 -6.74 9.73 -3.25
N LYS A 219 -6.27 10.52 -4.22
CA LYS A 219 -4.96 11.15 -4.12
C LYS A 219 -5.10 12.45 -3.32
N VAL A 220 -4.36 12.59 -2.22
CA VAL A 220 -4.41 13.80 -1.37
C VAL A 220 -3.24 14.71 -1.73
N HIS A 221 -3.56 15.95 -2.10
CA HIS A 221 -2.57 16.94 -2.48
C HIS A 221 -1.70 17.36 -1.31
N ASP A 222 -0.46 17.75 -1.60
CA ASP A 222 0.46 18.31 -0.62
C ASP A 222 0.72 17.45 0.64
N ALA A 223 0.46 16.15 0.55
CA ALA A 223 0.68 15.18 1.63
C ALA A 223 1.74 14.13 1.28
N GLY A 224 2.52 13.70 2.27
CA GLY A 224 3.39 12.53 2.20
C GLY A 224 2.69 11.27 2.75
N HIS A 225 3.48 10.37 3.33
CA HIS A 225 3.04 9.07 3.85
C HIS A 225 1.97 9.19 4.94
N MET A 226 2.16 10.14 5.86
CA MET A 226 1.23 10.38 6.96
C MET A 226 0.27 11.50 6.58
N VAL A 227 -0.68 11.21 5.68
CA VAL A 227 -1.68 12.19 5.20
C VAL A 227 -2.30 13.04 6.32
N PRO A 228 -2.72 12.50 7.49
CA PRO A 228 -3.26 13.32 8.57
C PRO A 228 -2.25 14.27 9.23
N MET A 229 -0.96 13.98 9.16
CA MET A 229 0.10 14.85 9.68
C MET A 229 0.32 16.05 8.75
N ASP A 230 0.35 15.82 7.43
CA ASP A 230 0.62 16.88 6.45
C ASP A 230 -0.64 17.70 6.09
N GLN A 231 -1.80 17.04 6.00
CA GLN A 231 -3.07 17.64 5.61
C GLN A 231 -4.21 17.26 6.59
N PRO A 232 -4.13 17.70 7.85
CA PRO A 232 -5.07 17.29 8.90
C PRO A 232 -6.54 17.63 8.59
N LYS A 233 -6.78 18.80 7.97
CA LYS A 233 -8.13 19.21 7.56
C LYS A 233 -8.70 18.29 6.50
N ALA A 234 -7.93 18.01 5.45
CA ALA A 234 -8.35 17.15 4.36
C ALA A 234 -8.58 15.71 4.84
N ALA A 235 -7.69 15.19 5.69
CA ALA A 235 -7.81 13.86 6.28
C ALA A 235 -9.06 13.73 7.16
N LEU A 236 -9.35 14.73 8.00
CA LEU A 236 -10.55 14.72 8.83
C LEU A 236 -11.82 14.76 7.98
N GLU A 237 -11.86 15.60 6.95
CA GLU A 237 -13.01 15.72 6.07
C GLU A 237 -13.23 14.45 5.25
N MET A 238 -12.15 13.85 4.72
CA MET A 238 -12.16 12.54 4.07
C MET A 238 -12.80 11.50 4.99
N LEU A 239 -12.34 11.39 6.24
CA LEU A 239 -12.86 10.41 7.20
C LEU A 239 -14.33 10.65 7.54
N LYS A 240 -14.73 11.91 7.75
CA LYS A 240 -16.13 12.28 8.03
C LYS A 240 -17.05 11.92 6.86
N ARG A 241 -16.68 12.27 5.64
CA ARG A 241 -17.51 11.96 4.45
C ARG A 241 -17.55 10.46 4.18
N TRP A 242 -16.41 9.79 4.31
CA TRP A 242 -16.33 8.33 4.16
C TRP A 242 -17.26 7.59 5.12
N THR A 243 -17.16 7.89 6.42
CA THR A 243 -17.96 7.22 7.47
C THR A 243 -19.44 7.54 7.40
N LYS A 244 -19.83 8.68 6.81
CA LYS A 244 -21.22 9.04 6.53
C LYS A 244 -21.74 8.52 5.19
N GLY A 245 -20.87 7.96 4.34
CA GLY A 245 -21.22 7.51 3.00
C GLY A 245 -21.43 8.64 1.99
N THR A 246 -20.90 9.84 2.24
CA THR A 246 -21.07 11.05 1.41
C THR A 246 -19.75 11.46 0.73
N LEU A 247 -18.83 10.53 0.53
CA LEU A 247 -17.49 10.84 -0.03
C LEU A 247 -17.58 11.30 -1.49
N SER A 248 -18.45 10.66 -2.28
CA SER A 248 -18.74 10.99 -3.68
C SER A 248 -19.70 12.16 -3.84
N ASP A 249 -20.34 12.60 -2.75
CA ASP A 249 -21.28 13.70 -2.80
C ASP A 249 -20.45 14.98 -2.91
N ALA A 250 -20.39 15.52 -4.12
CA ALA A 250 -19.85 16.86 -4.37
C ALA A 250 -20.51 17.78 -3.34
N SER A 251 -19.67 18.43 -2.53
CA SER A 251 -20.04 19.07 -1.28
C SER A 251 -21.46 19.68 -1.32
N ASP A 252 -22.35 19.19 -0.46
CA ASP A 252 -23.63 19.82 -0.11
C ASP A 252 -23.42 21.18 0.61
N SER A 253 -22.33 21.90 0.29
CA SER A 253 -22.05 23.27 0.73
C SER A 253 -23.12 24.26 0.27
N GLU A 254 -23.91 23.92 -0.76
CA GLU A 254 -25.08 24.70 -1.17
C GLU A 254 -26.37 24.36 -0.40
N LYS A 255 -26.50 23.15 0.19
CA LYS A 255 -27.72 22.80 0.94
C LYS A 255 -27.78 23.41 2.34
N LEU A 256 -26.64 23.62 3.00
CA LEU A 256 -26.62 24.24 4.33
C LEU A 256 -26.95 25.74 4.32
N VAL A 257 -26.80 26.42 3.19
CA VAL A 257 -27.18 27.85 3.04
C VAL A 257 -28.66 28.00 2.65
N ALA A 258 -29.28 26.95 2.10
CA ALA A 258 -30.70 26.95 1.74
C ALA A 258 -31.64 26.65 2.93
N GLU A 259 -31.10 26.26 4.08
CA GLU A 259 -31.85 25.96 5.31
C GLU A 259 -31.66 27.00 6.44
N MET A 260 -31.06 28.16 6.13
CA MET A 260 -30.99 29.35 7.00
C MET A 260 -31.79 30.51 6.43
#